data_AF-A0ABD0PP48-F1
#
_entry.id   AF-A0ABD0PP48-F1
#
_cell.length_a   1.000
_cell.length_b   1.000
_cell.length_c   1.000
_cell.angle_alpha   90.00
_cell.angle_beta   90.00
_cell.angle_gamma   90.00
#
_symmetry.space_group_name_H-M   'P 1'
#
loop_
_entity.id
_entity.type
_entity.pdbx_description
1 polymer ?
#
loop_
_entity_poly.entity_id
_entity_poly.type
_entity_poly.pdbx_seq_one_letter_code
_entity_poly.pdbx_strand_id
1 'polypeptide(L)' 'AAFKAFLDERNPKQQHSSTLESYLIKPIQRVLKYPLLLRELHSLTDPDSEEHYHLN' A
#
# COMPACT_ATOMS: atom_id res chain seq x y z
N ALA A 1 -21.14 23.82 0.64
CA ALA A 1 -21.32 22.53 1.33
C ALA A 1 -20.29 22.41 2.45
N ALA A 2 -20.72 22.40 3.72
CA ALA A 2 -19.83 22.44 4.89
C ALA A 2 -18.83 21.28 4.95
N PHE A 3 -19.23 20.09 4.46
CA PHE A 3 -18.38 18.90 4.46
C PHE A 3 -17.14 19.02 3.56
N LYS A 4 -17.28 19.60 2.37
CA LYS A 4 -16.14 19.79 1.46
C LYS A 4 -15.11 20.76 2.03
N ALA A 5 -15.57 21.84 2.65
CA ALA A 5 -14.70 22.80 3.33
C ALA A 5 -13.93 22.15 4.49
N PHE A 6 -14.60 21.31 5.30
CA PHE A 6 -13.94 20.54 6.35
C PHE A 6 -12.84 19.62 5.80
N LEU A 7 -13.10 18.91 4.70
CA LEU A 7 -12.07 18.04 4.08
C LEU A 7 -10.89 18.85 3.55
N ASP A 8 -11.14 20.04 2.99
CA ASP A 8 -10.10 20.92 2.48
C ASP A 8 -9.26 21.54 3.61
N GLU A 9 -9.87 21.90 4.74
CA GLU A 9 -9.16 22.35 5.95
C GLU A 9 -8.24 21.27 6.52
N ARG A 10 -8.64 20.00 6.44
CA ARG A 10 -7.81 18.86 6.86
C ARG A 10 -6.68 18.53 5.88
N ASN A 11 -6.68 19.10 4.67
CA ASN A 11 -5.63 18.94 3.67
C ASN A 11 -4.98 20.30 3.31
N PRO A 12 -4.23 20.92 4.24
CA PRO A 12 -3.69 22.27 4.06
C PRO A 12 -2.70 22.39 2.89
N LYS A 13 -2.05 21.28 2.49
CA LYS A 13 -1.12 21.25 1.35
C LYS A 13 -1.82 20.99 0.02
N GLN A 14 -3.16 20.84 0.02
CA GLN A 14 -3.99 20.53 -1.15
C GLN A 14 -3.43 19.36 -1.97
N GLN A 15 -2.77 18.40 -1.29
CA GLN A 15 -2.14 17.27 -1.95
C GLN A 15 -3.19 16.18 -2.18
N HIS A 16 -3.33 15.72 -3.43
CA HIS A 16 -4.26 14.66 -3.75
C HIS A 16 -3.98 13.37 -2.94
N SER A 17 -2.71 13.09 -2.67
CA SER A 17 -2.26 11.94 -1.87
C SER A 17 -2.70 11.99 -0.40
N SER A 18 -3.12 13.17 0.10
CA SER A 18 -3.60 13.41 1.46
C SER A 18 -5.11 13.65 1.55
N THR A 19 -5.84 13.40 0.46
CA THR A 19 -7.32 13.41 0.47
C THR A 19 -7.88 12.20 1.21
N LEU A 20 -9.12 12.29 1.69
CA LEU A 20 -9.80 11.18 2.36
C LEU A 20 -9.88 9.95 1.44
N GLU A 21 -10.21 10.18 0.18
CA GLU A 21 -10.30 9.16 -0.87
C GLU A 21 -8.97 8.43 -1.05
N SER A 22 -7.85 9.16 -1.05
CA SER A 22 -6.50 8.57 -1.10
C SER A 22 -6.20 7.73 0.14
N TYR A 23 -6.64 8.11 1.33
CA TYR A 23 -6.45 7.27 2.52
C TYR A 23 -7.32 6.01 2.49
N LEU A 24 -8.55 6.10 1.99
CA LEU A 24 -9.47 4.97 1.92
C LEU A 24 -8.99 3.87 0.96
N ILE A 25 -8.25 4.22 -0.10
CA ILE A 25 -7.74 3.21 -1.05
C ILE A 25 -6.44 2.53 -0.60
N LYS A 26 -5.66 3.14 0.31
CA LYS A 26 -4.34 2.63 0.74
C LYS A 26 -4.39 1.22 1.37
N PRO A 27 -5.36 0.84 2.21
CA PRO A 27 -5.44 -0.52 2.76
C PRO A 27 -5.63 -1.58 1.68
N ILE A 28 -6.51 -1.34 0.71
CA ILE A 28 -6.74 -2.25 -0.43
C ILE A 28 -5.45 -2.37 -1.25
N GLN A 29 -4.80 -1.24 -1.56
CA GLN A 29 -3.52 -1.22 -2.25
C GLN A 29 -2.45 -2.00 -1.48
N ARG A 30 -2.40 -1.87 -0.15
CA ARG A 30 -1.40 -2.51 0.70
C ARG A 30 -1.52 -4.03 0.68
N VAL A 31 -2.73 -4.58 0.77
CA VAL A 31 -2.96 -6.04 0.69
C VAL A 31 -2.40 -6.60 -0.63
N LEU A 32 -2.63 -5.89 -1.73
CA LEU A 32 -2.13 -6.30 -3.05
C LEU A 32 -0.61 -6.14 -3.22
N LYS A 33 0.07 -5.40 -2.35
CA LYS A 33 1.53 -5.27 -2.39
C LYS A 33 2.25 -6.47 -1.76
N TYR A 34 1.63 -7.18 -0.81
CA TYR A 34 2.26 -8.34 -0.17
C TYR A 34 2.69 -9.43 -1.15
N PRO A 35 1.83 -9.95 -2.06
CA PRO A 35 2.27 -10.99 -3.00
C PRO A 35 3.37 -10.51 -3.94
N LEU A 36 3.37 -9.22 -4.31
CA LEU A 36 4.41 -8.66 -5.16
C LEU A 36 5.77 -8.62 -4.44
N LEU A 37 5.80 -8.20 -3.18
CA LEU A 37 7.02 -8.16 -2.39
C LEU A 37 7.53 -9.57 -2.07
N LEU A 38 6.63 -10.49 -1.72
CA LEU A 38 6.99 -11.88 -1.44
C LEU A 38 7.58 -12.57 -2.67
N ARG A 39 7.04 -12.31 -3.86
CA ARG A 39 7.60 -12.87 -5.11
C ARG A 39 9.01 -12.38 -5.39
N GLU A 40 9.28 -11.10 -5.19
CA GLU A 40 10.64 -10.57 -5.39
C GLU A 40 11.61 -11.16 -4.36
N LEU A 41 11.21 -11.31 -3.10
CA LEU A 41 12.02 -11.99 -2.09
C LEU A 41 12.29 -13.45 -2.45
N HIS A 42 11.26 -14.20 -2.87
CA HIS A 42 11.37 -15.58 -3.34
C HIS A 42 12.30 -15.73 -4.54
N SER A 43 12.33 -14.74 -5.45
CA SER A 43 13.24 -14.77 -6.62
C SER A 43 14.72 -14.59 -6.28
N LEU A 44 15.01 -14.12 -5.06
CA LEU A 44 16.37 -13.87 -4.57
C LEU A 44 16.86 -14.95 -3.60
N THR A 45 16.03 -15.94 -3.25
CA THR A 45 16.43 -17.08 -2.43
C THR A 45 16.93 -18.25 -3.29
N ASP A 46 17.85 -19.04 -2.74
CA ASP A 46 18.37 -20.24 -3.38
C ASP A 46 17.25 -21.30 -3.48
N PRO A 47 16.97 -21.87 -4.67
CA PRO A 47 15.89 -22.84 -4.85
C PRO A 47 15.93 -24.05 -3.92
N ASP A 48 17.12 -24.44 -3.45
CA ASP A 48 17.30 -25.59 -2.55
C ASP A 48 17.27 -25.20 -1.06
N SER A 49 16.98 -23.94 -0.73
CA SER A 49 16.95 -23.44 0.65
C SER A 49 15.56 -23.51 1.29
N GLU A 50 15.54 -23.72 2.60
CA GLU A 50 14.31 -23.74 3.40
C GLU A 50 13.55 -22.41 3.29
N GLU A 51 14.25 -21.28 3.13
CA GLU A 51 13.65 -19.96 2.95
C GLU A 51 12.86 -19.86 1.64
N HIS A 52 13.33 -20.50 0.56
CA HIS A 52 12.61 -20.55 -0.71
C HIS A 52 11.31 -21.34 -0.59
N TYR A 53 11.34 -22.48 0.12
CA TYR A 53 10.15 -23.28 0.40
C TYR A 53 9.11 -22.52 1.24
N HIS A 54 9.53 -21.77 2.26
CA HIS A 54 8.60 -21.00 3.12
C HIS A 54 7.97 -19.77 2.45
N LEU A 55 8.57 -19.27 1.36
CA LEU A 55 8.08 -18.09 0.64
C LEU A 55 7.17 -18.42 -0.56
N ASN A 56 7.00 -19.71 -0.88
CA ASN A 56 6.19 -20.21 -2.00
C ASN A 56 4.71 -20.41 -1.63
#